data_AF-N6X1Y3-F1
#
_entry.id   AF-N6X1Y3-F1
#
_cell.length_a   1.000
_cell.length_b   1.000
_cell.length_c   1.000
_cell.angle_alpha   90.00
_cell.angle_beta   90.00
_cell.angle_gamma   90.00
#
_symmetry.space_group_name_H-M   'P 1'
#
loop_
_entity.id
_entity.type
_entity.pdbx_description
1 polymer ?
#
loop_
_entity_poly.entity_id
_entity_poly.type
_entity_poly.pdbx_seq_one_letter_code
_entity_poly.pdbx_strand_id
1 'polypeptide(L)' 'MKVVYSDEQRRLALRVYRRTRSVTKTVRELGFSGRWTSYKWLREFKRGRKPAKAGLRASLL' A
#
# COMPACT_ATOMS: atom_id res chain seq x y z
N MET A 1 -7.54 -14.97 7.80
CA MET A 1 -6.73 -13.86 8.37
C MET A 1 -6.88 -12.62 7.50
N LYS A 2 -7.18 -11.45 8.09
CA LYS A 2 -7.18 -10.17 7.38
C LYS A 2 -5.75 -9.61 7.38
N VAL A 3 -5.11 -9.57 6.21
CA VAL A 3 -3.78 -8.95 6.09
C VAL A 3 -3.94 -7.43 6.13
N VAL A 4 -3.38 -6.81 7.17
CA VAL A 4 -3.31 -5.35 7.32
C VAL A 4 -1.86 -4.95 7.06
N TYR A 5 -1.66 -3.95 6.20
CA TYR A 5 -0.34 -3.42 5.91
C TYR A 5 -0.15 -2.10 6.66
N SER A 6 1.07 -1.85 7.13
CA SER A 6 1.40 -0.59 7.78
C SER A 6 1.47 0.56 6.77
N ASP A 7 1.35 1.79 7.26
CA ASP A 7 1.55 2.98 6.42
C ASP A 7 2.97 3.05 5.83
N GLU A 8 3.96 2.50 6.55
CA GLU A 8 5.34 2.41 6.08
C GLU A 8 5.47 1.45 4.89
N GLN A 9 4.85 0.27 4.98
CA GLN A 9 4.79 -0.69 3.87
C GLN A 9 4.12 -0.06 2.65
N ARG A 10 3.04 0.70 2.86
CA ARG A 10 2.35 1.43 1.79
C ARG A 10 3.25 2.51 1.16
N ARG A 11 3.96 3.31 1.97
CA ARG A 11 4.91 4.34 1.47
C ARG A 11 6.07 3.71 0.71
N LEU A 12 6.60 2.58 1.20
CA LEU A 12 7.67 1.84 0.55
C LEU A 12 7.22 1.28 -0.81
N ALA A 13 6.01 0.70 -0.89
CA ALA A 13 5.42 0.25 -2.14
C ALA A 13 5.27 1.38 -3.17
N LEU A 14 4.83 2.56 -2.74
CA LEU A 14 4.73 3.74 -3.61
C LEU A 14 6.12 4.24 -4.07
N ARG A 15 7.12 4.25 -3.17
CA ARG A 15 8.50 4.64 -3.51
C ARG A 15 9.11 3.71 -4.55
N VAL A 16 9.02 2.39 -4.34
CA VAL A 16 9.54 1.40 -5.28
C VAL A 16 8.81 1.48 -6.63
N TYR A 17 7.48 1.62 -6.62
CA TYR A 17 6.71 1.80 -7.84
C TYR A 17 7.15 3.01 -8.67
N ARG A 18 7.50 4.15 -8.05
CA ARG A 18 8.00 5.34 -8.77
C ARG A 18 9.25 5.02 -9.59
N ARG A 19 10.13 4.15 -9.08
CA ARG A 19 11.35 3.69 -9.77
C ARG A 19 11.05 2.62 -10.81
N THR A 20 10.28 1.58 -10.46
CA THR A 20 10.07 0.42 -11.35
C THR A 20 9.04 0.67 -12.46
N ARG A 21 8.15 1.65 -12.25
CA ARG A 21 6.96 1.93 -13.10
C ARG A 21 6.10 0.69 -13.38
N SER A 22 6.21 -0.35 -12.54
CA SER A 22 5.54 -1.64 -12.75
C SER A 22 5.17 -2.29 -11.41
N VAL A 23 3.87 -2.52 -11.19
CA VAL A 23 3.34 -3.19 -10.00
C VAL A 23 3.96 -4.57 -9.82
N THR A 24 4.10 -5.32 -10.91
CA THR A 24 4.69 -6.67 -10.87
C THR A 24 6.13 -6.64 -10.38
N LYS A 25 6.94 -5.69 -10.88
CA LYS A 25 8.32 -5.52 -10.44
C LYS A 25 8.38 -5.06 -8.98
N THR A 26 7.48 -4.16 -8.56
CA THR A 26 7.35 -3.72 -7.17
C THR A 26 7.04 -4.88 -6.21
N VAL A 27 6.08 -5.74 -6.55
CA VAL A 27 5.70 -6.89 -5.72
C VAL A 27 6.83 -7.92 -5.65
N ARG A 28 7.50 -8.19 -6.78
CA ARG A 28 8.66 -9.09 -6.81
C ARG A 28 9.82 -8.58 -5.95
N GLU A 29 10.05 -7.28 -5.95
CA GLU A 29 11.14 -6.67 -5.18
C GLU A 29 10.84 -6.60 -3.68
N LEU A 30 9.59 -6.31 -3.29
CA LEU A 30 9.23 -6.16 -1.88
C LEU A 30 8.84 -7.47 -1.20
N GLY A 31 8.43 -8.50 -1.95
CA GLY A 31 7.99 -9.78 -1.38
C GLY A 31 6.68 -9.71 -0.59
N PHE A 32 6.04 -8.54 -0.50
CA PHE A 32 4.77 -8.33 0.18
C PHE A 32 3.81 -7.47 -0.65
N SER A 33 2.53 -7.49 -0.28
CA SER A 33 1.38 -6.96 -1.03
C SER A 33 1.03 -7.79 -2.27
N GLY A 34 -0.14 -8.41 -2.24
CA GLY A 34 -0.72 -9.00 -3.44
C GLY A 34 -0.97 -7.91 -4.50
N ARG A 35 -0.85 -8.27 -5.79
CA ARG A 35 -0.99 -7.36 -6.94
C ARG A 35 -2.18 -6.42 -6.81
N TRP A 36 -3.34 -6.95 -6.40
CA TRP A 36 -4.58 -6.20 -6.22
C TRP A 36 -4.49 -5.07 -5.18
N THR A 37 -3.83 -5.32 -4.05
CA THR A 37 -3.65 -4.32 -2.99
C THR A 37 -2.76 -3.18 -3.47
N SER A 38 -1.67 -3.49 -4.18
CA SER A 38 -0.78 -2.48 -4.74
C SER A 38 -1.50 -1.61 -5.80
N TYR A 39 -2.34 -2.23 -6.65
CA TYR A 39 -3.18 -1.47 -7.60
C TYR A 39 -4.17 -0.55 -6.90
N LYS A 40 -4.78 -0.99 -5.78
CA LYS A 40 -5.70 -0.15 -4.99
C LYS A 40 -4.98 1.09 -4.44
N TRP A 41 -3.81 0.93 -3.82
CA TRP A 41 -3.04 2.06 -3.29
C TRP A 41 -2.61 3.05 -4.37
N LEU A 42 -2.22 2.54 -5.54
CA LEU A 42 -1.83 3.39 -6.67
C LEU A 42 -3.02 4.18 -7.25
N ARG A 43 -4.20 3.56 -7.34
CA ARG A 43 -5.43 4.27 -7.73
C ARG A 43 -5.82 5.36 -6.74
N GLU A 44 -5.73 5.08 -5.45
CA GLU A 44 -5.98 6.06 -4.39
C GLU A 44 -4.98 7.22 -4.45
N PHE A 45 -3.68 6.91 -4.62
CA PHE A 45 -2.62 7.91 -4.74
C PHE A 45 -2.82 8.82 -5.96
N LYS A 46 -3.13 8.26 -7.14
CA LYS A 46 -3.40 9.03 -8.36
C LYS A 46 -4.62 9.94 -8.24
N ARG A 47 -5.61 9.58 -7.42
CA ARG A 47 -6.82 10.37 -7.20
C ARG A 47 -6.64 11.51 -6.19
N GLY A 48 -5.41 11.76 -5.70
CA GLY A 48 -5.14 12.76 -4.67
C GLY A 48 -5.79 12.47 -3.31
N ARG A 49 -6.42 11.30 -3.14
CA ARG A 49 -7.02 10.91 -1.87
C ARG A 49 -5.91 10.42 -0.94
N LYS A 50 -5.73 11.14 0.18
CA LYS A 50 -4.90 10.68 1.30
C LYS A 50 -5.30 9.23 1.64
N PRO A 51 -4.33 8.36 1.97
CA PRO A 51 -4.61 6.98 2.34
C PRO A 51 -5.72 6.95 3.40
N ALA A 52 -6.84 6.27 3.11
CA ALA A 52 -7.86 6.04 4.13
C ALA A 52 -7.17 5.35 5.29
N LYS A 53 -7.18 5.98 6.48
CA LYS A 53 -6.61 5.40 7.70
C LYS A 53 -7.22 4.02 7.89
N ALA A 54 -6.44 2.99 7.65
CA ALA A 54 -6.88 1.62 7.88
C ALA A 54 -6.90 1.42 9.40
N GLY A 55 -8.07 1.66 10.00
CA GLY A 55 -8.43 1.19 11.34
C GLY A 55 -7.76 1.91 12.50
N LEU A 56 -8.21 3.12 12.83
CA LEU A 56 -8.19 3.55 14.23
C LEU A 56 -9.47 3.01 14.90
N ARG A 57 -9.40 1.78 15.40
CA ARG A 57 -10.20 1.37 16.55
C ARG A 57 -9.22 1.20 17.71
N ALA A 58 -8.82 2.33 18.28
CA ALA A 58 -8.33 2.37 19.64
C ALA A 58 -9.56 2.60 20.51
N SER A 59 -10.15 1.50 20.97
CA SER A 59 -10.99 1.49 22.17
C SER A 59 -10.07 1.08 23.33
N LEU A 60 -10.26 1.73 24.49
CA LEU A 60 -9.64 1.50 25.81
C LEU A 60 -8.24 2.15 25.93
N LEU A 61 -7.98 3.11 26.82
CA LEU A 61 -8.55 3.44 28.14
C LEU A 61 -8.97 4.92 28.24
#